data_AF-A0A820FTJ8-F1
#
_entry.id   AF-A0A820FTJ8-F1
#
_cell.length_a   1.000
_cell.length_b   1.000
_cell.length_c   1.000
_cell.angle_alpha   90.00
_cell.angle_beta   90.00
_cell.angle_gamma   90.00
#
_symmetry.space_group_name_H-M   'P 1'
#
loop_
_entity.id
_entity.type
_entity.pdbx_description
1 polymer ?
#
loop_
_entity_poly.entity_id
_entity_poly.type
_entity_poly.pdbx_seq_one_letter_code
_entity_poly.pdbx_strand_id
1 'polypeptide(L)'
;PKSRTLTWKLIGNNSRVNEEATRKVIRQSFTDWADYSGLTFYEAKENERADFNLAFVSGDQSDGYPFNEPSSVLAHAFYPSDSKSRGNVHFNSAKKWSTTYDGFGYNIRVTATHEIGHSLGRPHSDDSDSIMYPTYQIIQSEQLLSEKDRQRIRTLYQNDATSTDAEVDEDAKDSDPSIVEVVYYPDGSRYEGALEDNKRHGKGSFYRANGEKYIGTWMDDEINGQGVYTWLSGTRYEGNWKDGKQYGNGTLHAADGRIYVGHWINGIMNGYGICTWPNRDRYEGDWENRRRHGYGTMDFSDGRKYVGYWCNNTMNEHGTYTWPNHDRYDGHWKNNRRDGYGIIDFADGRKYMGNWFNDTMNGQGSCMWPNGDRYDGYWKDDRKNGQGTYYFSDGRTSNGIWIDDIIQEPEVITTPSSNHEKEHTTEAIPQDQSTFLLANETEQYYKRTSDNENFDEAPRRSMRSRLKKFVEKVILSCLKLTVVHHYY
;
A
#
# COMPACT_ATOMS: atom_id res chain seq x y z
N PRO A 1 10.45 4.19 29.76
CA PRO A 1 10.90 3.14 28.81
C PRO A 1 9.70 2.58 28.03
N LYS A 2 9.66 2.73 26.69
CA LYS A 2 8.66 2.02 25.88
C LYS A 2 8.89 0.52 26.07
N SER A 3 7.85 -0.24 26.38
CA SER A 3 7.97 -1.69 26.53
C SER A 3 8.50 -2.29 25.24
N ARG A 4 9.60 -3.06 25.32
CA ARG A 4 10.09 -3.88 24.21
C ARG A 4 9.40 -5.24 24.15
N THR A 5 8.54 -5.51 25.13
CA THR A 5 7.71 -6.71 25.18
C THR A 5 6.29 -6.34 24.77
N LEU A 6 5.81 -6.97 23.71
CA LEU A 6 4.46 -6.81 23.19
C LEU A 6 3.74 -8.16 23.20
N THR A 7 2.42 -8.11 23.16
CA THR A 7 1.55 -9.27 23.31
C THR A 7 0.59 -9.40 22.14
N TRP A 8 0.33 -10.61 21.70
CA TRP A 8 -0.62 -10.87 20.61
C TRP A 8 -1.66 -11.92 21.01
N LYS A 9 -2.81 -11.91 20.34
CA LYS A 9 -3.87 -12.90 20.55
C LYS A 9 -4.62 -13.18 19.26
N LEU A 10 -4.94 -14.45 19.02
CA LEU A 10 -5.92 -14.87 18.01
C LEU A 10 -7.33 -14.88 18.63
N ILE A 11 -8.18 -13.93 18.23
CA ILE A 11 -9.58 -13.82 18.67
C ILE A 11 -10.46 -14.64 17.73
N GLY A 12 -10.43 -15.97 17.91
CA GLY A 12 -11.18 -16.92 17.10
C GLY A 12 -10.53 -17.26 15.76
N ASN A 13 -10.82 -18.46 15.26
CA ASN A 13 -10.22 -18.99 14.04
C ASN A 13 -11.27 -19.46 13.03
N ASN A 14 -11.79 -18.52 12.23
CA ASN A 14 -12.69 -18.81 11.11
C ASN A 14 -11.98 -19.09 9.78
N SER A 15 -10.67 -19.38 9.80
CA SER A 15 -9.90 -19.70 8.58
C SER A 15 -10.27 -21.04 7.94
N ARG A 16 -11.01 -21.90 8.67
CA ARG A 16 -11.26 -23.32 8.36
C ARG A 16 -9.99 -24.19 8.38
N VAL A 17 -8.86 -23.66 8.84
CA VAL A 17 -7.63 -24.40 9.15
C VAL A 17 -7.60 -24.73 10.64
N ASN A 18 -6.92 -25.81 11.02
CA ASN A 18 -6.73 -26.18 12.43
C ASN A 18 -6.15 -24.99 13.24
N GLU A 19 -6.70 -24.73 14.42
CA GLU A 19 -6.32 -23.57 15.24
C GLU A 19 -4.89 -23.64 15.76
N GLU A 20 -4.41 -24.80 16.19
CA GLU A 20 -3.04 -24.97 16.65
C GLU A 20 -2.04 -24.73 15.52
N ALA A 21 -2.33 -25.24 14.31
CA ALA A 21 -1.55 -24.98 13.12
C ALA A 21 -1.55 -23.49 12.74
N THR A 22 -2.70 -22.82 12.88
CA THR A 22 -2.86 -21.38 12.63
C THR A 22 -2.04 -20.55 13.64
N ARG A 23 -2.17 -20.84 14.94
CA ARG A 23 -1.38 -20.21 15.99
C ARG A 23 0.12 -20.44 15.80
N LYS A 24 0.52 -21.63 15.35
CA LYS A 24 1.93 -21.95 15.06
C LYS A 24 2.50 -21.01 13.99
N VAL A 25 1.82 -20.83 12.87
CA VAL A 25 2.32 -19.96 11.80
C VAL A 25 2.24 -18.47 12.16
N ILE A 26 1.22 -18.03 12.90
CA ILE A 26 1.15 -16.65 13.42
C ILE A 26 2.32 -16.38 14.37
N ARG A 27 2.64 -17.33 15.25
CA ARG A 27 3.82 -17.22 16.13
C ARG A 27 5.11 -17.09 15.33
N GLN A 28 5.26 -17.88 14.25
CA GLN A 28 6.40 -17.76 13.34
C GLN A 28 6.45 -16.36 12.69
N SER A 29 5.32 -15.80 12.28
CA SER A 29 5.28 -14.44 11.72
C SER A 29 5.72 -13.36 12.70
N PHE A 30 5.37 -13.48 13.99
CA PHE A 30 5.92 -12.59 15.02
C PHE A 30 7.43 -12.82 15.25
N THR A 31 7.89 -14.08 15.22
CA THR A 31 9.32 -14.40 15.31
C THR A 31 10.11 -13.79 14.15
N ASP A 32 9.58 -13.87 12.91
CA ASP A 32 10.19 -13.30 11.71
C ASP A 32 10.53 -11.81 11.90
N TRP A 33 9.70 -11.04 12.63
CA TRP A 33 9.97 -9.65 12.98
C TRP A 33 10.80 -9.46 14.26
N ALA A 34 10.63 -10.34 15.26
CA ALA A 34 11.35 -10.27 16.54
C ALA A 34 12.87 -10.34 16.34
N ASP A 35 13.31 -11.25 15.45
CA ASP A 35 14.72 -11.53 15.15
C ASP A 35 15.51 -10.29 14.70
N TYR A 36 14.82 -9.25 14.20
CA TYR A 36 15.44 -8.05 13.64
C TYR A 36 14.94 -6.74 14.25
N SER A 37 13.87 -6.74 15.05
CA SER A 37 13.33 -5.52 15.66
C SER A 37 13.89 -5.25 17.06
N GLY A 38 14.39 -6.29 17.75
CA GLY A 38 14.72 -6.19 19.17
C GLY A 38 13.48 -6.11 20.08
N LEU A 39 12.30 -6.37 19.51
CA LEU A 39 11.05 -6.57 20.23
C LEU A 39 10.91 -8.05 20.62
N THR A 40 10.19 -8.31 21.70
CA THR A 40 9.81 -9.65 22.13
C THR A 40 8.29 -9.75 22.10
N PHE A 41 7.77 -10.83 21.50
CA PHE A 41 6.33 -11.05 21.39
C PHE A 41 5.91 -12.28 22.18
N TYR A 42 4.84 -12.15 22.97
CA TYR A 42 4.22 -13.26 23.69
C TYR A 42 2.75 -13.39 23.32
N GLU A 43 2.26 -14.62 23.27
CA GLU A 43 0.85 -14.88 23.13
C GLU A 43 0.15 -14.64 24.47
N ALA A 44 -0.81 -13.71 24.50
CA ALA A 44 -1.57 -13.36 25.70
C ALA A 44 -2.58 -14.46 26.05
N LYS A 45 -2.84 -14.66 27.35
CA LYS A 45 -3.89 -15.58 27.80
C LYS A 45 -5.26 -15.06 27.41
N GLU A 46 -6.25 -15.95 27.29
CA GLU A 46 -7.60 -15.64 26.81
C GLU A 46 -8.28 -14.46 27.52
N ASN A 47 -8.02 -14.27 28.82
CA ASN A 47 -8.62 -13.20 29.63
C ASN A 47 -7.76 -11.91 29.73
N GLU A 48 -6.59 -11.86 29.09
CA GLU A 48 -5.67 -10.72 29.12
C GLU A 48 -5.83 -9.82 27.90
N ARG A 49 -5.54 -8.52 28.04
CA ARG A 49 -5.46 -7.61 26.89
C ARG A 49 -4.19 -7.92 26.09
N ALA A 50 -4.29 -7.85 24.76
CA ALA A 50 -3.15 -7.95 23.85
C ALA A 50 -2.91 -6.63 23.10
N ASP A 51 -1.66 -6.40 22.68
CA ASP A 51 -1.26 -5.27 21.81
C ASP A 51 -1.69 -5.51 20.35
N PHE A 52 -1.68 -6.77 19.92
CA PHE A 52 -2.13 -7.19 18.59
C PHE A 52 -3.29 -8.19 18.70
N ASN A 53 -4.47 -7.85 18.18
CA ASN A 53 -5.56 -8.82 18.05
C ASN A 53 -5.68 -9.25 16.59
N LEU A 54 -5.50 -10.55 16.36
CA LEU A 54 -5.62 -11.17 15.06
C LEU A 54 -6.97 -11.90 14.99
N ALA A 55 -7.72 -11.71 13.91
CA ALA A 55 -9.02 -12.37 13.75
C ALA A 55 -9.30 -12.71 12.29
N PHE A 56 -9.96 -13.85 12.05
CA PHE A 56 -10.52 -14.21 10.74
C PHE A 56 -11.99 -13.81 10.73
N VAL A 57 -12.34 -12.81 9.91
CA VAL A 57 -13.64 -12.13 9.90
C VAL A 57 -14.18 -11.98 8.48
N SER A 58 -15.49 -11.75 8.35
CA SER A 58 -16.20 -11.56 7.08
C SER A 58 -17.15 -10.38 7.16
N GLY A 59 -17.41 -9.71 6.04
CA GLY A 59 -18.30 -8.55 5.99
C GLY A 59 -17.72 -7.33 6.73
N ASP A 60 -18.60 -6.44 7.18
CA ASP A 60 -18.23 -5.20 7.86
C ASP A 60 -17.98 -5.41 9.36
N GLN A 61 -16.79 -5.04 9.82
CA GLN A 61 -16.40 -5.05 11.24
C GLN A 61 -16.56 -3.68 11.90
N SER A 62 -17.18 -2.72 11.23
CA SER A 62 -17.27 -1.30 11.64
C SER A 62 -15.89 -0.66 11.86
N ASP A 63 -14.87 -1.19 11.19
CA ASP A 63 -13.48 -0.77 11.28
C ASP A 63 -13.02 0.04 10.06
N GLY A 64 -13.92 0.23 9.09
CA GLY A 64 -13.68 0.99 7.85
C GLY A 64 -13.12 0.15 6.69
N TYR A 65 -12.88 -1.15 6.90
CA TYR A 65 -12.29 -2.06 5.92
C TYR A 65 -13.09 -3.36 5.80
N PRO A 66 -14.32 -3.31 5.25
CA PRO A 66 -15.19 -4.48 5.19
C PRO A 66 -14.70 -5.53 4.18
N PHE A 67 -14.76 -6.81 4.55
CA PHE A 67 -14.55 -7.93 3.64
C PHE A 67 -15.84 -8.30 2.90
N ASN A 68 -16.28 -7.41 2.03
CA ASN A 68 -17.45 -7.63 1.16
C ASN A 68 -17.02 -8.42 -0.08
N GLU A 69 -17.65 -9.57 -0.34
CA GLU A 69 -17.32 -10.38 -1.52
C GLU A 69 -18.03 -9.86 -2.79
N PRO A 70 -17.36 -9.90 -3.96
CA PRO A 70 -16.01 -10.40 -4.20
C PRO A 70 -14.93 -9.40 -3.75
N SER A 71 -14.08 -9.80 -2.81
CA SER A 71 -12.97 -8.96 -2.31
C SER A 71 -11.64 -9.47 -2.85
N SER A 72 -10.78 -8.60 -3.36
CA SER A 72 -9.38 -8.94 -3.66
C SER A 72 -8.48 -8.86 -2.41
N VAL A 73 -8.98 -8.31 -1.31
CA VAL A 73 -8.24 -8.10 -0.07
C VAL A 73 -8.20 -9.39 0.74
N LEU A 74 -6.98 -9.84 1.06
CA LEU A 74 -6.75 -11.05 1.84
C LEU A 74 -6.80 -10.76 3.33
N ALA A 75 -6.22 -9.64 3.74
CA ALA A 75 -6.16 -9.18 5.12
C ALA A 75 -5.90 -7.67 5.12
N HIS A 76 -6.05 -7.05 6.29
CA HIS A 76 -5.58 -5.70 6.56
C HIS A 76 -5.11 -5.59 8.00
N ALA A 77 -4.28 -4.59 8.25
CA ALA A 77 -3.73 -4.28 9.56
C ALA A 77 -3.84 -2.80 9.90
N PHE A 78 -3.87 -2.53 11.19
CA PHE A 78 -3.94 -1.17 11.73
C PHE A 78 -2.58 -0.75 12.25
N TYR A 79 -2.13 0.41 11.79
CA TYR A 79 -0.84 0.98 12.14
C TYR A 79 -0.76 1.35 13.62
N PRO A 80 0.46 1.50 14.19
CA PRO A 80 0.64 1.99 15.56
C PRO A 80 -0.04 3.34 15.86
N SER A 81 -0.24 4.17 14.82
CA SER A 81 -0.89 5.48 14.88
C SER A 81 -2.42 5.40 15.01
N ASP A 82 -3.03 4.24 14.77
CA ASP A 82 -4.49 4.11 14.80
C ASP A 82 -5.05 4.16 16.22
N SER A 83 -5.97 5.10 16.45
CA SER A 83 -6.40 5.43 17.82
C SER A 83 -7.12 4.27 18.53
N LYS A 84 -8.00 3.55 17.83
CA LYS A 84 -8.90 2.51 18.39
C LYS A 84 -8.46 1.08 18.10
N SER A 85 -7.84 0.82 16.95
CA SER A 85 -7.55 -0.53 16.45
C SER A 85 -6.07 -0.83 16.29
N ARG A 86 -5.16 0.04 16.76
CA ARG A 86 -3.70 -0.13 16.59
C ARG A 86 -3.25 -1.57 16.81
N GLY A 87 -2.44 -2.06 15.89
CA GLY A 87 -1.85 -3.39 15.97
C GLY A 87 -2.82 -4.55 15.68
N ASN A 88 -4.11 -4.30 15.47
CA ASN A 88 -5.01 -5.38 15.09
C ASN A 88 -4.77 -5.80 13.64
N VAL A 89 -5.01 -7.08 13.35
CA VAL A 89 -4.92 -7.67 12.03
C VAL A 89 -6.19 -8.46 11.76
N HIS A 90 -6.87 -8.15 10.66
CA HIS A 90 -8.05 -8.87 10.24
C HIS A 90 -7.75 -9.63 8.95
N PHE A 91 -8.09 -10.92 8.93
CA PHE A 91 -7.99 -11.78 7.76
C PHE A 91 -9.38 -12.02 7.21
N ASN A 92 -9.51 -12.02 5.89
CA ASN A 92 -10.77 -12.33 5.23
C ASN A 92 -11.08 -13.83 5.38
N SER A 93 -12.04 -14.19 6.24
CA SER A 93 -12.43 -15.58 6.49
C SER A 93 -13.12 -16.27 5.31
N ALA A 94 -13.55 -15.51 4.29
CA ALA A 94 -14.10 -16.09 3.06
C ALA A 94 -13.01 -16.63 2.12
N LYS A 95 -11.74 -16.23 2.32
CA LYS A 95 -10.61 -16.76 1.54
C LYS A 95 -10.24 -18.17 1.98
N LYS A 96 -9.71 -18.94 1.03
CA LYS A 96 -9.20 -20.28 1.30
C LYS A 96 -7.78 -20.17 1.84
N TRP A 97 -7.62 -20.47 3.12
CA TRP A 97 -6.33 -20.34 3.83
C TRP A 97 -5.61 -21.69 3.92
N SER A 98 -4.28 -21.64 3.99
CA SER A 98 -3.40 -22.78 4.23
C SER A 98 -2.22 -22.39 5.11
N THR A 99 -1.68 -23.35 5.86
CA THR A 99 -0.42 -23.20 6.61
C THR A 99 0.79 -23.77 5.86
N THR A 100 0.58 -24.34 4.67
CA THR A 100 1.60 -25.00 3.84
C THR A 100 1.65 -24.37 2.44
N TYR A 101 2.67 -24.71 1.65
CA TYR A 101 2.80 -24.32 0.24
C TYR A 101 2.33 -25.44 -0.70
N ASP A 102 1.18 -26.03 -0.39
CA ASP A 102 0.60 -27.15 -1.17
C ASP A 102 -0.18 -26.69 -2.40
N GLY A 103 -0.30 -25.38 -2.62
CA GLY A 103 -1.03 -24.79 -3.75
C GLY A 103 -2.55 -24.72 -3.56
N PHE A 104 -3.07 -25.06 -2.38
CA PHE A 104 -4.52 -25.14 -2.13
C PHE A 104 -5.11 -23.93 -1.39
N GLY A 105 -4.39 -22.81 -1.24
CA GLY A 105 -4.92 -21.58 -0.62
C GLY A 105 -3.85 -20.50 -0.42
N TYR A 106 -4.25 -19.37 0.17
CA TYR A 106 -3.34 -18.32 0.60
C TYR A 106 -2.61 -18.73 1.88
N ASN A 107 -1.30 -18.52 1.93
CA ASN A 107 -0.47 -18.94 3.04
C ASN A 107 -0.61 -17.95 4.21
N ILE A 108 -1.12 -18.43 5.34
CA ILE A 108 -1.36 -17.61 6.53
C ILE A 108 -0.07 -16.97 7.03
N ARG A 109 1.08 -17.68 7.03
CA ARG A 109 2.36 -17.11 7.52
C ARG A 109 2.76 -15.92 6.67
N VAL A 110 2.71 -16.04 5.33
CA VAL A 110 3.10 -14.95 4.41
C VAL A 110 2.23 -13.72 4.65
N THR A 111 0.90 -13.91 4.62
CA THR A 111 -0.03 -12.80 4.83
C THR A 111 0.11 -12.21 6.22
N ALA A 112 0.17 -13.03 7.27
CA ALA A 112 0.35 -12.54 8.64
C ALA A 112 1.66 -11.78 8.81
N THR A 113 2.78 -12.26 8.24
CA THR A 113 4.06 -11.55 8.32
C THR A 113 3.98 -10.19 7.62
N HIS A 114 3.29 -10.08 6.48
CA HIS A 114 3.03 -8.80 5.82
C HIS A 114 2.21 -7.85 6.70
N GLU A 115 1.04 -8.29 7.18
CA GLU A 115 0.13 -7.46 7.97
C GLU A 115 0.71 -7.04 9.34
N ILE A 116 1.46 -7.94 9.99
CA ILE A 116 2.19 -7.60 11.22
C ILE A 116 3.23 -6.52 10.94
N GLY A 117 3.83 -6.50 9.75
CA GLY A 117 4.68 -5.40 9.31
C GLY A 117 3.97 -4.05 9.41
N HIS A 118 2.78 -3.91 8.84
CA HIS A 118 1.96 -2.69 8.98
C HIS A 118 1.64 -2.37 10.44
N SER A 119 1.28 -3.38 11.23
CA SER A 119 1.04 -3.24 12.67
C SER A 119 2.28 -2.78 13.45
N LEU A 120 3.47 -3.02 12.92
CA LEU A 120 4.77 -2.53 13.40
C LEU A 120 5.22 -1.23 12.72
N GLY A 121 4.32 -0.55 12.00
CA GLY A 121 4.63 0.72 11.35
C GLY A 121 5.43 0.61 10.06
N ARG A 122 5.47 -0.57 9.42
CA ARG A 122 6.09 -0.74 8.10
C ARG A 122 5.10 -0.33 7.00
N PRO A 123 5.47 0.58 6.08
CA PRO A 123 4.71 0.77 4.85
C PRO A 123 4.97 -0.36 3.85
N HIS A 124 4.17 -0.40 2.78
CA HIS A 124 4.49 -1.22 1.62
C HIS A 124 5.89 -0.90 1.07
N SER A 125 6.45 -1.86 0.34
CA SER A 125 7.73 -1.73 -0.33
C SER A 125 7.56 -1.87 -1.83
N ASP A 126 8.22 -1.01 -2.60
CA ASP A 126 8.30 -1.15 -4.07
C ASP A 126 9.25 -2.27 -4.52
N ASP A 127 10.02 -2.83 -3.58
CA ASP A 127 10.88 -3.99 -3.83
C ASP A 127 10.05 -5.28 -3.92
N SER A 128 10.04 -5.92 -5.09
CA SER A 128 9.29 -7.16 -5.32
C SER A 128 9.76 -8.34 -4.46
N ASP A 129 10.98 -8.28 -3.93
CA ASP A 129 11.53 -9.32 -3.05
C ASP A 129 11.18 -9.09 -1.57
N SER A 130 10.56 -7.95 -1.24
CA SER A 130 10.14 -7.61 0.13
C SER A 130 8.85 -8.33 0.52
N ILE A 131 8.77 -8.78 1.78
CA ILE A 131 7.51 -9.28 2.35
C ILE A 131 6.44 -8.18 2.39
N MET A 132 6.85 -6.92 2.43
CA MET A 132 5.97 -5.74 2.39
C MET A 132 5.57 -5.33 0.98
N TYR A 133 5.89 -6.12 -0.06
CA TYR A 133 5.38 -5.86 -1.40
C TYR A 133 3.84 -6.00 -1.40
N PRO A 134 3.09 -5.04 -1.97
CA PRO A 134 1.63 -4.90 -1.78
C PRO A 134 0.77 -5.95 -2.48
N THR A 135 1.34 -6.83 -3.31
CA THR A 135 0.63 -7.96 -3.88
C THR A 135 1.11 -9.27 -3.28
N TYR A 136 0.19 -10.21 -3.08
CA TYR A 136 0.50 -11.51 -2.49
C TYR A 136 1.62 -12.23 -3.25
N GLN A 137 2.71 -12.50 -2.55
CA GLN A 137 3.87 -13.19 -3.08
C GLN A 137 3.86 -14.67 -2.68
N ILE A 138 4.20 -15.56 -3.63
CA ILE A 138 4.47 -16.97 -3.32
C ILE A 138 5.94 -17.09 -2.92
N ILE A 139 6.22 -17.01 -1.62
CA ILE A 139 7.59 -17.07 -1.08
C ILE A 139 7.88 -18.47 -0.54
N GLN A 140 8.50 -19.33 -1.35
CA GLN A 140 8.91 -20.68 -0.92
C GLN A 140 10.28 -20.66 -0.20
N SER A 141 10.37 -19.87 0.87
CA SER A 141 11.57 -19.71 1.70
C SER A 141 11.19 -19.75 3.17
N GLU A 142 12.03 -20.35 4.02
CA GLU A 142 11.89 -20.24 5.48
C GLU A 142 12.20 -18.84 6.00
N GLN A 143 13.01 -18.09 5.26
CA GLN A 143 13.34 -16.69 5.55
C GLN A 143 12.49 -15.78 4.66
N LEU A 144 11.41 -15.23 5.24
CA LEU A 144 10.44 -14.40 4.52
C LEU A 144 10.88 -12.95 4.34
N LEU A 145 11.56 -12.38 5.33
CA LEU A 145 12.03 -10.99 5.26
C LEU A 145 13.26 -10.88 4.34
N SER A 146 13.18 -10.00 3.35
CA SER A 146 14.35 -9.58 2.56
C SER A 146 15.38 -8.87 3.44
N GLU A 147 16.62 -8.75 2.97
CA GLU A 147 17.64 -8.01 3.74
C GLU A 147 17.23 -6.55 3.97
N LYS A 148 16.53 -5.93 3.02
CA LYS A 148 16.00 -4.57 3.19
C LYS A 148 14.92 -4.52 4.27
N ASP A 149 14.04 -5.51 4.36
CA ASP A 149 13.02 -5.57 5.42
C ASP A 149 13.67 -5.64 6.80
N ARG A 150 14.70 -6.48 6.93
CA ARG A 150 15.49 -6.62 8.18
C ARG A 150 16.17 -5.32 8.56
N GLN A 151 16.86 -4.67 7.62
CA GLN A 151 17.51 -3.38 7.89
C GLN A 151 16.49 -2.33 8.31
N ARG A 152 15.38 -2.25 7.61
CA ARG A 152 14.34 -1.25 7.86
C ARG A 152 13.67 -1.42 9.23
N ILE A 153 13.42 -2.66 9.68
CA ILE A 153 12.84 -2.90 11.02
C ILE A 153 13.89 -2.69 12.13
N ARG A 154 15.17 -3.03 11.90
CA ARG A 154 16.28 -2.69 12.80
C ARG A 154 16.37 -1.18 13.00
N THR A 155 16.40 -0.41 11.92
CA THR A 155 16.42 1.05 11.98
C THR A 155 15.22 1.63 12.74
N LEU A 156 14.04 1.01 12.60
CA LEU A 156 12.82 1.51 13.23
C LEU A 156 12.79 1.29 14.75
N TYR A 157 13.33 0.18 15.25
CA TYR A 157 13.18 -0.23 16.66
C TYR A 157 14.49 -0.39 17.44
N GLN A 158 15.62 -0.53 16.76
CA GLN A 158 16.94 -0.72 17.37
C GLN A 158 17.83 0.53 17.31
N ASN A 159 17.44 1.61 16.63
CA ASN A 159 18.21 2.86 16.64
C ASN A 159 18.25 3.56 18.02
N ASP A 160 17.44 3.11 18.99
CA ASP A 160 17.56 3.51 20.41
C ASP A 160 18.46 2.55 21.24
N ALA A 161 19.04 1.50 20.63
CA ALA A 161 19.84 0.47 21.32
C ALA A 161 21.34 0.51 21.00
N THR A 162 21.78 1.34 20.07
CA THR A 162 23.19 1.51 19.71
C THR A 162 23.50 2.98 19.42
N SER A 163 23.50 3.80 20.47
CA SER A 163 24.29 5.04 20.51
C SER A 163 25.53 4.89 21.41
N THR A 164 25.92 3.65 21.70
CA THR A 164 27.17 3.31 22.37
C THR A 164 27.92 2.35 21.46
N ASP A 165 28.53 2.93 20.43
CA ASP A 165 29.74 2.44 19.74
C ASP A 165 30.19 3.55 18.77
N ALA A 166 30.18 4.80 19.26
CA ALA A 166 31.23 5.71 18.83
C ALA A 166 32.45 5.23 19.61
N GLU A 167 33.52 4.86 18.89
CA GLU A 167 34.85 4.73 19.47
C GLU A 167 35.09 6.02 20.28
N VAL A 168 34.98 5.89 21.61
CA VAL A 168 35.40 6.93 22.54
C VAL A 168 36.92 6.88 22.47
N ASP A 169 37.48 7.83 21.75
CA ASP A 169 38.86 8.22 21.94
C ASP A 169 38.98 8.67 23.42
N GLU A 170 39.65 7.87 24.24
CA GLU A 170 39.77 8.01 25.71
C GLU A 170 40.63 9.22 26.13
N ASP A 171 40.64 10.31 25.36
CA ASP A 171 41.43 11.51 25.69
C ASP A 171 40.62 12.83 25.73
N ALA A 172 39.29 12.79 25.75
CA ALA A 172 38.49 13.99 26.05
C ALA A 172 38.13 14.07 27.53
N LYS A 173 39.06 14.59 28.33
CA LYS A 173 38.78 15.04 29.71
C LYS A 173 37.65 16.07 29.71
N ASP A 174 36.60 15.72 30.45
CA ASP A 174 35.74 16.58 31.26
C ASP A 174 36.01 18.09 31.12
N SER A 175 35.27 18.76 30.23
CA SER A 175 35.21 20.22 30.14
C SER A 175 33.79 20.71 30.43
N ASP A 176 33.65 21.19 31.66
CA ASP A 176 32.76 22.24 32.19
C ASP A 176 31.82 22.94 31.16
N PRO A 177 30.50 23.03 31.41
CA PRO A 177 29.51 23.60 30.48
C PRO A 177 29.52 25.14 30.38
N SER A 178 30.67 25.82 30.35
CA SER A 178 30.71 27.28 30.60
C SER A 178 31.45 28.17 29.59
N ILE A 179 32.03 27.66 28.49
CA ILE A 179 32.60 28.52 27.44
C ILE A 179 31.72 28.50 26.19
N VAL A 180 30.81 29.48 26.11
CA VAL A 180 30.17 29.87 24.86
C VAL A 180 31.11 30.89 24.21
N GLU A 181 31.89 30.47 23.21
CA GLU A 181 32.65 31.44 22.42
C GLU A 181 31.70 32.21 21.51
N VAL A 182 31.88 33.53 21.46
CA VAL A 182 31.10 34.40 20.59
C VAL A 182 32.02 34.95 19.51
N VAL A 183 31.82 34.50 18.28
CA VAL A 183 32.57 34.95 17.10
C VAL A 183 31.72 35.92 16.31
N TYR A 184 32.21 37.14 16.11
CA TYR A 184 31.57 38.15 15.26
C TYR A 184 32.26 38.17 13.90
N TYR A 185 31.46 38.15 12.83
CA TYR A 185 31.95 38.15 11.45
C TYR A 185 31.82 39.56 10.83
N PRO A 186 32.67 39.93 9.86
CA PRO A 186 32.62 41.24 9.20
C PRO A 186 31.30 41.57 8.51
N ASP A 187 30.53 40.56 8.12
CA ASP A 187 29.20 40.70 7.50
C ASP A 187 28.09 41.03 8.51
N GLY A 188 28.41 41.09 9.81
CA GLY A 188 27.45 41.29 10.91
C GLY A 188 26.82 40.00 11.42
N SER A 189 27.17 38.84 10.87
CA SER A 189 26.78 37.54 11.41
C SER A 189 27.51 37.27 12.72
N ARG A 190 26.97 36.36 13.54
CA ARG A 190 27.67 35.88 14.74
C ARG A 190 27.42 34.40 15.00
N TYR A 191 28.41 33.75 15.60
CA TYR A 191 28.33 32.39 16.11
C TYR A 191 28.44 32.43 17.63
N GLU A 192 27.66 31.59 18.31
CA GLU A 192 27.66 31.38 19.76
C GLU A 192 27.71 29.86 20.01
N GLY A 193 28.86 29.31 20.42
CA GLY A 193 28.99 27.87 20.62
C GLY A 193 30.42 27.39 20.84
N ALA A 194 30.60 26.07 20.79
CA ALA A 194 31.92 25.45 20.95
C ALA A 194 32.75 25.56 19.67
N LEU A 195 34.07 25.73 19.85
CA LEU A 195 35.05 25.66 18.78
C LEU A 195 36.02 24.51 19.04
N GLU A 196 36.47 23.88 17.96
CA GLU A 196 37.59 22.93 17.95
C GLU A 196 38.50 23.32 16.78
N ASP A 197 39.81 23.47 17.03
CA ASP A 197 40.79 23.93 16.03
C ASP A 197 40.39 25.22 15.27
N ASN A 198 39.80 26.19 15.99
CA ASN A 198 39.23 27.44 15.45
C ASN A 198 38.08 27.24 14.44
N LYS A 199 37.48 26.06 14.37
CA LYS A 199 36.29 25.77 13.58
C LYS A 199 35.09 25.54 14.50
N ARG A 200 33.89 25.86 14.01
CA ARG A 200 32.64 25.56 14.74
C ARG A 200 32.48 24.06 14.88
N HIS A 201 32.37 23.58 16.11
CA HIS A 201 32.26 22.16 16.43
C HIS A 201 31.30 21.96 17.60
N GLY A 202 30.60 20.82 17.67
CA GLY A 202 29.68 20.54 18.76
C GLY A 202 28.43 21.41 18.71
N LYS A 203 27.86 21.79 19.86
CA LYS A 203 26.62 22.58 19.90
C LYS A 203 26.89 24.07 19.70
N GLY A 204 26.11 24.71 18.84
CA GLY A 204 26.20 26.15 18.65
C GLY A 204 25.03 26.76 17.88
N SER A 205 24.94 28.08 17.98
CA SER A 205 23.94 28.92 17.32
C SER A 205 24.63 29.88 16.37
N PHE A 206 24.18 29.93 15.11
CA PHE A 206 24.66 30.88 14.13
C PHE A 206 23.52 31.81 13.72
N TYR A 207 23.75 33.11 13.86
CA TYR A 207 22.82 34.16 13.50
C TYR A 207 23.40 34.94 12.33
N ARG A 208 22.75 34.88 11.18
CA ARG A 208 23.14 35.67 10.01
C ARG A 208 22.68 37.10 10.16
N ALA A 209 23.42 38.04 9.57
CA ALA A 209 23.04 39.45 9.55
C ALA A 209 21.67 39.72 8.90
N ASN A 210 21.25 38.86 7.95
CA ASN A 210 19.95 38.94 7.30
C ASN A 210 18.78 38.42 8.15
N GLY A 211 19.03 37.92 9.37
CA GLY A 211 18.01 37.40 10.29
C GLY A 211 17.78 35.89 10.23
N GLU A 212 18.41 35.17 9.29
CA GLU A 212 18.40 33.71 9.33
C GLU A 212 19.16 33.18 10.54
N LYS A 213 18.77 32.01 11.03
CA LYS A 213 19.47 31.37 12.14
C LYS A 213 19.50 29.87 12.04
N TYR A 214 20.61 29.29 12.51
CA TYR A 214 20.74 27.87 12.78
C TYR A 214 21.06 27.65 14.25
N ILE A 215 20.43 26.67 14.88
CA ILE A 215 20.71 26.24 16.25
C ILE A 215 20.82 24.73 16.22
N GLY A 216 21.99 24.17 16.52
CA GLY A 216 22.19 22.73 16.45
C GLY A 216 23.64 22.32 16.57
N THR A 217 23.94 21.12 16.10
CA THR A 217 25.29 20.58 16.09
C THR A 217 26.07 21.00 14.84
N TRP A 218 27.38 21.12 15.02
CA TRP A 218 28.38 21.53 14.04
C TRP A 218 29.52 20.53 14.05
N MET A 219 30.15 20.34 12.89
CA MET A 219 31.36 19.54 12.74
C MET A 219 32.22 20.23 11.68
N ASP A 220 33.42 20.66 12.06
CA ASP A 220 34.38 21.32 11.16
C ASP A 220 33.77 22.46 10.31
N ASP A 221 33.11 23.41 10.97
CA ASP A 221 32.39 24.53 10.33
C ASP A 221 31.15 24.18 9.51
N GLU A 222 30.79 22.91 9.40
CA GLU A 222 29.59 22.46 8.70
C GLU A 222 28.46 22.11 9.66
N ILE A 223 27.22 22.41 9.23
CA ILE A 223 26.02 21.99 9.94
C ILE A 223 25.89 20.46 9.81
N ASN A 224 25.93 19.75 10.94
CA ASN A 224 25.95 18.28 10.97
C ASN A 224 25.27 17.76 12.24
N GLY A 225 24.53 16.66 12.17
CA GLY A 225 23.77 16.11 13.31
C GLY A 225 22.37 16.74 13.48
N GLN A 226 21.93 17.01 14.71
CA GLN A 226 20.58 17.53 14.98
C GLN A 226 20.57 19.05 15.04
N GLY A 227 19.56 19.68 14.41
CA GLY A 227 19.45 21.13 14.45
C GLY A 227 18.18 21.71 13.84
N VAL A 228 18.00 23.00 14.12
CA VAL A 228 16.90 23.83 13.65
C VAL A 228 17.44 24.96 12.80
N TYR A 229 17.00 25.06 11.54
CA TYR A 229 17.27 26.22 10.69
C TYR A 229 15.98 27.00 10.46
N THR A 230 16.05 28.33 10.63
CA THR A 230 14.98 29.26 10.27
C THR A 230 15.48 30.17 9.16
N TRP A 231 14.88 30.04 7.97
CA TRP A 231 15.21 30.85 6.80
C TRP A 231 14.50 32.21 6.85
N LEU A 232 14.98 33.14 6.04
CA LEU A 232 14.42 34.49 5.94
C LEU A 232 12.96 34.46 5.46
N SER A 233 12.59 33.44 4.68
CA SER A 233 11.22 33.23 4.22
C SER A 233 10.24 32.94 5.36
N GLY A 234 10.71 32.64 6.58
CA GLY A 234 9.91 32.07 7.66
C GLY A 234 9.79 30.55 7.61
N THR A 235 10.35 29.91 6.58
CA THR A 235 10.48 28.44 6.56
C THR A 235 11.36 28.02 7.75
N ARG A 236 10.98 26.93 8.42
CA ARG A 236 11.74 26.33 9.52
C ARG A 236 11.89 24.84 9.29
N TYR A 237 13.10 24.31 9.46
CA TYR A 237 13.38 22.87 9.46
C TYR A 237 13.95 22.47 10.80
N GLU A 238 13.51 21.34 11.32
CA GLU A 238 14.01 20.70 12.54
C GLU A 238 14.24 19.22 12.27
N GLY A 239 15.47 18.75 12.42
CA GLY A 239 15.79 17.34 12.18
C GLY A 239 17.28 17.09 12.00
N ASN A 240 17.61 15.98 11.34
CA ASN A 240 19.01 15.67 11.06
C ASN A 240 19.55 16.48 9.88
N TRP A 241 20.84 16.72 9.95
CA TRP A 241 21.67 17.43 9.00
C TRP A 241 22.93 16.62 8.74
N LYS A 242 23.42 16.71 7.51
CA LYS A 242 24.71 16.17 7.10
C LYS A 242 25.30 17.09 6.05
N ASP A 243 26.54 17.54 6.27
CA ASP A 243 27.30 18.37 5.33
C ASP A 243 26.49 19.59 4.84
N GLY A 244 25.86 20.32 5.78
CA GLY A 244 25.08 21.51 5.49
C GLY A 244 23.67 21.27 4.93
N LYS A 245 23.26 20.01 4.72
CA LYS A 245 21.99 19.65 4.08
C LYS A 245 21.07 18.85 5.00
N GLN A 246 19.76 19.00 4.82
CA GLN A 246 18.78 18.17 5.53
C GLN A 246 18.99 16.70 5.18
N TYR A 247 19.01 15.83 6.18
CA TYR A 247 19.26 14.40 6.03
C TYR A 247 18.39 13.61 7.03
N GLY A 248 18.21 12.31 6.82
CA GLY A 248 17.48 11.44 7.74
C GLY A 248 16.06 11.94 8.01
N ASN A 249 15.59 11.82 9.25
CA ASN A 249 14.26 12.31 9.63
C ASN A 249 14.28 13.80 9.98
N GLY A 250 13.23 14.52 9.57
CA GLY A 250 13.05 15.92 9.92
C GLY A 250 11.65 16.46 9.60
N THR A 251 11.33 17.58 10.24
CA THR A 251 10.09 18.34 10.09
C THR A 251 10.37 19.69 9.45
N LEU A 252 9.71 19.97 8.33
CA LEU A 252 9.71 21.26 7.65
C LEU A 252 8.37 21.95 7.88
N HIS A 253 8.40 23.14 8.48
CA HIS A 253 7.32 24.12 8.44
C HIS A 253 7.65 25.10 7.32
N ALA A 254 6.97 24.98 6.17
CA ALA A 254 7.17 25.86 5.04
C ALA A 254 6.52 27.23 5.26
N ALA A 255 7.09 28.27 4.64
CA ALA A 255 6.56 29.62 4.68
C ALA A 255 5.12 29.75 4.16
N ASP A 256 4.70 28.86 3.26
CA ASP A 256 3.33 28.82 2.73
C ASP A 256 2.35 28.03 3.61
N GLY A 257 2.78 27.61 4.80
CA GLY A 257 1.97 26.90 5.79
C GLY A 257 1.93 25.38 5.60
N ARG A 258 2.60 24.82 4.58
CA ARG A 258 2.77 23.36 4.47
C ARG A 258 3.64 22.84 5.61
N ILE A 259 3.28 21.68 6.13
CA ILE A 259 4.09 20.94 7.11
C ILE A 259 4.46 19.59 6.51
N TYR A 260 5.75 19.30 6.39
CA TYR A 260 6.25 17.98 6.02
C TYR A 260 6.98 17.35 7.20
N VAL A 261 6.63 16.12 7.54
CA VAL A 261 7.33 15.28 8.53
C VAL A 261 7.75 14.02 7.81
N GLY A 262 9.05 13.78 7.66
CA GLY A 262 9.48 12.57 6.95
C GLY A 262 10.97 12.52 6.70
N HIS A 263 11.34 11.68 5.75
CA HIS A 263 12.73 11.40 5.44
C HIS A 263 13.29 12.37 4.37
N TRP A 264 14.59 12.64 4.49
CA TRP A 264 15.37 13.61 3.73
C TRP A 264 16.70 13.00 3.29
N ILE A 265 17.08 13.26 2.04
CA ILE A 265 18.39 12.89 1.50
C ILE A 265 18.94 14.10 0.76
N ASN A 266 20.10 14.60 1.20
CA ASN A 266 20.81 15.72 0.56
C ASN A 266 19.92 16.96 0.33
N GLY A 267 19.07 17.29 1.30
CA GLY A 267 18.17 18.44 1.24
C GLY A 267 16.90 18.22 0.42
N ILE A 268 16.58 16.97 0.06
CA ILE A 268 15.45 16.62 -0.80
C ILE A 268 14.55 15.63 -0.05
N MET A 269 13.25 15.95 0.04
CA MET A 269 12.21 15.04 0.55
C MET A 269 12.23 13.73 -0.25
N ASN A 270 12.47 12.61 0.45
CA ASN A 270 12.64 11.29 -0.14
C ASN A 270 12.29 10.20 0.87
N GLY A 271 11.81 9.06 0.40
CA GLY A 271 11.32 7.97 1.24
C GLY A 271 9.96 8.30 1.84
N TYR A 272 9.63 7.68 2.96
CA TYR A 272 8.33 7.88 3.59
C TYR A 272 8.20 9.26 4.25
N GLY A 273 7.03 9.87 4.12
CA GLY A 273 6.72 11.14 4.78
C GLY A 273 5.26 11.55 4.72
N ILE A 274 4.90 12.45 5.63
CA ILE A 274 3.57 13.03 5.78
C ILE A 274 3.64 14.51 5.42
N CYS A 275 2.86 14.94 4.44
CA CYS A 275 2.70 16.35 4.09
C CYS A 275 1.27 16.79 4.40
N THR A 276 1.13 17.86 5.19
CA THR A 276 -0.14 18.53 5.47
C THR A 276 -0.12 19.91 4.82
N TRP A 277 -1.15 20.23 4.05
CA TRP A 277 -1.30 21.53 3.39
C TRP A 277 -2.16 22.50 4.23
N PRO A 278 -2.08 23.82 3.98
CA PRO A 278 -2.89 24.82 4.68
C PRO A 278 -4.40 24.60 4.57
N ASN A 279 -4.86 24.03 3.46
CA ASN A 279 -6.27 23.65 3.27
C ASN A 279 -6.68 22.41 4.07
N ARG A 280 -5.76 21.81 4.85
CA ARG A 280 -5.91 20.57 5.62
C ARG A 280 -5.93 19.29 4.78
N ASP A 281 -5.63 19.37 3.49
CA ASP A 281 -5.29 18.17 2.74
C ASP A 281 -4.06 17.51 3.38
N ARG A 282 -4.01 16.18 3.34
CA ARG A 282 -2.94 15.40 3.94
C ARG A 282 -2.56 14.25 3.01
N TYR A 283 -1.26 14.14 2.76
CA TYR A 283 -0.66 13.01 2.09
C TYR A 283 0.24 12.28 3.06
N GLU A 284 0.14 10.96 3.07
CA GLU A 284 0.98 10.06 3.85
C GLU A 284 1.40 8.91 2.95
N GLY A 285 2.70 8.77 2.72
CA GLY A 285 3.21 7.73 1.85
C GLY A 285 4.61 8.01 1.37
N ASP A 286 4.95 7.37 0.26
CA ASP A 286 6.27 7.44 -0.32
C ASP A 286 6.49 8.73 -1.12
N TRP A 287 7.73 9.21 -1.05
CA TRP A 287 8.23 10.40 -1.75
C TRP A 287 9.50 10.06 -2.51
N GLU A 288 9.60 10.57 -3.73
CA GLU A 288 10.82 10.53 -4.52
C GLU A 288 11.06 11.92 -5.09
N ASN A 289 12.23 12.49 -4.81
CA ASN A 289 12.65 13.78 -5.37
C ASN A 289 11.60 14.89 -5.20
N ARG A 290 11.02 15.02 -3.98
CA ARG A 290 9.95 15.98 -3.63
C ARG A 290 8.59 15.72 -4.30
N ARG A 291 8.39 14.57 -4.94
CA ARG A 291 7.13 14.18 -5.55
C ARG A 291 6.54 12.99 -4.81
N ARG A 292 5.21 12.93 -4.69
CA ARG A 292 4.51 11.71 -4.30
C ARG A 292 4.82 10.63 -5.33
N HIS A 293 5.34 9.51 -4.88
CA HIS A 293 5.78 8.40 -5.71
C HIS A 293 5.66 7.12 -4.88
N GLY A 294 5.35 5.97 -5.45
CA GLY A 294 5.17 4.73 -4.69
C GLY A 294 3.79 4.66 -4.07
N TYR A 295 3.63 4.00 -2.93
CA TYR A 295 2.31 3.83 -2.32
C TYR A 295 1.99 4.97 -1.34
N GLY A 296 0.74 5.45 -1.33
CA GLY A 296 0.35 6.52 -0.43
C GLY A 296 -1.15 6.79 -0.33
N THR A 297 -1.53 7.40 0.79
CA THR A 297 -2.87 7.88 1.08
C THR A 297 -2.93 9.39 0.94
N MET A 298 -3.93 9.89 0.22
CA MET A 298 -4.30 11.29 0.17
C MET A 298 -5.69 11.46 0.76
N ASP A 299 -5.75 12.08 1.93
CA ASP A 299 -6.99 12.55 2.55
C ASP A 299 -7.22 14.01 2.14
N PHE A 300 -8.29 14.27 1.41
CA PHE A 300 -8.65 15.62 0.99
C PHE A 300 -9.58 16.26 2.03
N SER A 301 -9.41 17.56 2.23
CA SER A 301 -10.19 18.36 3.17
C SER A 301 -11.69 18.43 2.83
N ASP A 302 -12.06 18.16 1.58
CA ASP A 302 -13.45 18.08 1.13
C ASP A 302 -14.10 16.68 1.30
N GLY A 303 -13.39 15.75 1.94
CA GLY A 303 -13.88 14.41 2.23
C GLY A 303 -13.56 13.37 1.15
N ARG A 304 -12.95 13.77 0.03
CA ARG A 304 -12.39 12.80 -0.92
C ARG A 304 -11.23 12.05 -0.26
N LYS A 305 -11.01 10.80 -0.65
CA LYS A 305 -9.86 10.01 -0.20
C LYS A 305 -9.33 9.15 -1.34
N TYR A 306 -8.02 9.11 -1.49
CA TYR A 306 -7.35 8.17 -2.38
C TYR A 306 -6.35 7.33 -1.59
N VAL A 307 -6.32 6.02 -1.85
CA VAL A 307 -5.34 5.09 -1.30
C VAL A 307 -4.83 4.24 -2.47
N GLY A 308 -3.55 4.36 -2.82
CA GLY A 308 -3.01 3.63 -3.96
C GLY A 308 -1.65 4.13 -4.40
N TYR A 309 -1.29 3.80 -5.64
CA TYR A 309 0.01 4.13 -6.20
C TYR A 309 0.07 5.53 -6.80
N TRP A 310 1.22 6.14 -6.63
CA TRP A 310 1.59 7.46 -7.12
C TRP A 310 2.81 7.35 -8.01
N CYS A 311 2.80 8.09 -9.11
CA CYS A 311 3.99 8.34 -9.91
C CYS A 311 4.06 9.83 -10.22
N ASN A 312 5.16 10.47 -9.80
CA ASN A 312 5.42 11.89 -10.06
C ASN A 312 4.24 12.82 -9.73
N ASN A 313 3.70 12.72 -8.51
CA ASN A 313 2.54 13.47 -8.00
C ASN A 313 1.16 13.09 -8.56
N THR A 314 1.06 12.07 -9.42
CA THR A 314 -0.20 11.65 -10.04
C THR A 314 -0.60 10.24 -9.62
N MET A 315 -1.91 10.01 -9.42
CA MET A 315 -2.46 8.66 -9.16
C MET A 315 -2.22 7.79 -10.40
N ASN A 316 -1.65 6.61 -10.18
CA ASN A 316 -1.28 5.66 -11.23
C ASN A 316 -1.47 4.22 -10.75
N GLU A 317 -1.33 3.28 -11.68
CA GLU A 317 -1.41 1.83 -11.45
C GLU A 317 -2.73 1.40 -10.84
N HIS A 318 -2.79 1.06 -9.55
CA HIS A 318 -4.01 0.63 -8.88
C HIS A 318 -4.28 1.47 -7.63
N GLY A 319 -5.54 1.74 -7.34
CA GLY A 319 -5.91 2.46 -6.13
C GLY A 319 -7.41 2.58 -5.93
N THR A 320 -7.78 2.82 -4.68
CA THR A 320 -9.15 3.08 -4.27
C THR A 320 -9.37 4.59 -4.11
N TYR A 321 -10.42 5.12 -4.72
CA TYR A 321 -10.87 6.50 -4.55
C TYR A 321 -12.27 6.51 -3.97
N THR A 322 -12.46 7.22 -2.87
CA THR A 322 -13.76 7.41 -2.22
C THR A 322 -14.16 8.88 -2.33
N TRP A 323 -15.38 9.13 -2.79
CA TRP A 323 -15.95 10.47 -2.90
C TRP A 323 -16.82 10.80 -1.66
N PRO A 324 -17.10 12.08 -1.39
CA PRO A 324 -17.89 12.49 -0.22
C PRO A 324 -19.34 11.99 -0.26
N ASN A 325 -19.85 11.68 -1.45
CA ASN A 325 -21.17 11.05 -1.61
C ASN A 325 -21.17 9.56 -1.29
N HIS A 326 -20.02 8.96 -0.96
CA HIS A 326 -19.77 7.53 -0.76
C HIS A 326 -19.69 6.69 -2.04
N ASP A 327 -19.58 7.31 -3.22
CA ASP A 327 -19.09 6.58 -4.39
C ASP A 327 -17.68 6.04 -4.06
N ARG A 328 -17.38 4.83 -4.50
CA ARG A 328 -16.09 4.18 -4.29
C ARG A 328 -15.64 3.51 -5.58
N TYR A 329 -14.50 3.94 -6.11
CA TYR A 329 -13.84 3.31 -7.24
C TYR A 329 -12.64 2.53 -6.73
N ASP A 330 -12.48 1.31 -7.22
CA ASP A 330 -11.36 0.42 -6.93
C ASP A 330 -10.87 -0.17 -8.26
N GLY A 331 -9.68 0.25 -8.72
CA GLY A 331 -9.21 -0.16 -10.02
C GLY A 331 -8.00 0.62 -10.52
N HIS A 332 -7.83 0.57 -11.84
CA HIS A 332 -6.66 1.12 -12.49
C HIS A 332 -6.71 2.64 -12.70
N TRP A 333 -5.56 3.27 -12.45
CA TRP A 333 -5.34 4.71 -12.61
C TRP A 333 -4.19 5.00 -13.57
N LYS A 334 -4.33 6.08 -14.32
CA LYS A 334 -3.26 6.64 -15.16
C LYS A 334 -3.36 8.16 -15.16
N ASN A 335 -2.30 8.83 -14.71
CA ASN A 335 -2.23 10.30 -14.69
C ASN A 335 -3.48 10.97 -14.06
N ASN A 336 -3.91 10.49 -12.89
CA ASN A 336 -5.10 10.94 -12.17
C ASN A 336 -6.47 10.60 -12.78
N ARG A 337 -6.53 9.71 -13.79
CA ARG A 337 -7.78 9.27 -14.42
C ARG A 337 -7.97 7.78 -14.24
N ARG A 338 -9.22 7.32 -14.15
CA ARG A 338 -9.59 5.91 -14.25
C ARG A 338 -9.28 5.44 -15.67
N ASP A 339 -8.41 4.46 -15.81
CA ASP A 339 -7.89 3.99 -17.09
C ASP A 339 -7.43 2.54 -16.92
N GLY A 340 -8.11 1.61 -17.59
CA GLY A 340 -7.99 0.17 -17.37
C GLY A 340 -9.18 -0.42 -16.63
N TYR A 341 -9.04 -1.63 -16.11
CA TYR A 341 -10.13 -2.30 -15.42
C TYR A 341 -10.39 -1.72 -14.03
N GLY A 342 -11.66 -1.61 -13.62
CA GLY A 342 -12.01 -1.19 -12.27
C GLY A 342 -13.48 -1.40 -11.93
N ILE A 343 -13.76 -1.35 -10.64
CA ILE A 343 -15.08 -1.50 -10.04
C ILE A 343 -15.45 -0.16 -9.42
N ILE A 344 -16.66 0.32 -9.69
CA ILE A 344 -17.25 1.44 -8.96
C ILE A 344 -18.54 0.98 -8.28
N ASP A 345 -18.59 1.20 -6.97
CA ASP A 345 -19.81 1.17 -6.17
C ASP A 345 -20.34 2.59 -6.12
N PHE A 346 -21.53 2.82 -6.68
CA PHE A 346 -22.20 4.11 -6.61
C PHE A 346 -23.04 4.19 -5.33
N ALA A 347 -23.12 5.38 -4.75
CA ALA A 347 -23.90 5.66 -3.54
C ALA A 347 -25.41 5.44 -3.72
N ASP A 348 -25.90 5.51 -4.96
CA ASP A 348 -27.29 5.19 -5.30
C ASP A 348 -27.57 3.67 -5.39
N GLY A 349 -26.56 2.83 -5.14
CA GLY A 349 -26.63 1.38 -5.15
C GLY A 349 -26.32 0.74 -6.50
N ARG A 350 -26.11 1.53 -7.56
CA ARG A 350 -25.58 0.98 -8.82
C ARG A 350 -24.16 0.45 -8.60
N LYS A 351 -23.77 -0.55 -9.39
CA LYS A 351 -22.40 -1.05 -9.44
C LYS A 351 -21.97 -1.24 -10.87
N TYR A 352 -20.76 -0.81 -11.21
CA TYR A 352 -20.16 -1.12 -12.50
C TYR A 352 -18.81 -1.80 -12.31
N MET A 353 -18.57 -2.84 -13.08
CA MET A 353 -17.33 -3.60 -13.12
C MET A 353 -16.91 -3.78 -14.57
N GLY A 354 -15.80 -3.17 -14.98
CA GLY A 354 -15.39 -3.22 -16.37
C GLY A 354 -14.24 -2.28 -16.71
N ASN A 355 -14.07 -2.06 -18.00
CA ASN A 355 -13.00 -1.25 -18.55
C ASN A 355 -13.33 0.25 -18.50
N TRP A 356 -12.33 1.05 -18.15
CA TRP A 356 -12.36 2.50 -18.10
C TRP A 356 -11.33 3.07 -19.07
N PHE A 357 -11.63 4.21 -19.66
CA PHE A 357 -10.67 4.98 -20.44
C PHE A 357 -10.92 6.47 -20.21
N ASN A 358 -9.92 7.18 -19.68
CA ASN A 358 -10.05 8.62 -19.39
C ASN A 358 -11.31 8.98 -18.59
N ASP A 359 -11.53 8.28 -17.48
CA ASP A 359 -12.66 8.49 -16.56
C ASP A 359 -14.05 8.10 -17.06
N THR A 360 -14.20 7.51 -18.25
CA THR A 360 -15.49 7.03 -18.75
C THR A 360 -15.49 5.50 -18.89
N MET A 361 -16.65 4.88 -18.66
CA MET A 361 -16.87 3.45 -18.93
C MET A 361 -16.70 3.22 -20.43
N ASN A 362 -15.73 2.38 -20.79
CA ASN A 362 -15.28 2.20 -22.17
C ASN A 362 -14.70 0.79 -22.34
N GLY A 363 -15.28 -0.02 -23.23
CA GLY A 363 -14.93 -1.42 -23.41
C GLY A 363 -15.93 -2.37 -22.76
N GLN A 364 -15.54 -3.62 -22.52
CA GLN A 364 -16.41 -4.62 -21.89
C GLN A 364 -16.64 -4.29 -20.41
N GLY A 365 -17.88 -4.45 -19.94
CA GLY A 365 -18.23 -4.28 -18.53
C GLY A 365 -19.65 -4.74 -18.19
N SER A 366 -19.88 -4.96 -16.89
CA SER A 366 -21.16 -5.27 -16.30
C SER A 366 -21.63 -4.12 -15.42
N CYS A 367 -22.88 -3.67 -15.61
CA CYS A 367 -23.53 -2.70 -14.73
C CYS A 367 -24.75 -3.33 -14.08
N MET A 368 -24.88 -3.18 -12.77
CA MET A 368 -26.00 -3.65 -11.96
C MET A 368 -26.73 -2.46 -11.37
N TRP A 369 -28.07 -2.50 -11.41
CA TRP A 369 -28.93 -1.47 -10.85
C TRP A 369 -29.58 -1.94 -9.53
N PRO A 370 -29.95 -1.01 -8.63
CA PRO A 370 -30.59 -1.34 -7.35
C PRO A 370 -31.89 -2.14 -7.48
N ASN A 371 -32.59 -2.00 -8.61
CA ASN A 371 -33.82 -2.74 -8.89
C ASN A 371 -33.57 -4.22 -9.23
N GLY A 372 -32.30 -4.65 -9.35
CA GLY A 372 -31.90 -6.01 -9.73
C GLY A 372 -31.65 -6.20 -11.22
N ASP A 373 -31.86 -5.17 -12.04
CA ASP A 373 -31.49 -5.22 -13.46
C ASP A 373 -29.97 -5.27 -13.62
N ARG A 374 -29.50 -5.88 -14.71
CA ARG A 374 -28.08 -5.98 -15.06
C ARG A 374 -27.87 -5.83 -16.57
N TYR A 375 -26.78 -5.21 -16.97
CA TYR A 375 -26.33 -5.15 -18.36
C TYR A 375 -24.91 -5.66 -18.44
N ASP A 376 -24.68 -6.67 -19.26
CA ASP A 376 -23.36 -7.23 -19.55
C ASP A 376 -23.07 -6.96 -21.03
N GLY A 377 -22.07 -6.13 -21.33
CA GLY A 377 -21.74 -5.83 -22.72
C GLY A 377 -20.71 -4.73 -22.89
N TYR A 378 -20.63 -4.23 -24.12
CA TYR A 378 -19.69 -3.16 -24.45
C TYR A 378 -20.24 -1.78 -24.04
N TRP A 379 -19.33 -0.90 -23.67
CA TRP A 379 -19.56 0.47 -23.23
C TRP A 379 -18.71 1.43 -24.05
N LYS A 380 -19.25 2.61 -24.33
CA LYS A 380 -18.51 3.71 -24.95
C LYS A 380 -18.98 5.02 -24.36
N ASP A 381 -18.05 5.77 -23.78
CA ASP A 381 -18.29 7.09 -23.20
C ASP A 381 -19.52 7.11 -22.27
N ASP A 382 -19.53 6.16 -21.32
CA ASP A 382 -20.57 5.93 -20.31
C ASP A 382 -21.93 5.40 -20.83
N ARG A 383 -22.01 5.03 -22.11
CA ARG A 383 -23.25 4.49 -22.72
C ARG A 383 -23.08 3.05 -23.16
N LYS A 384 -24.14 2.25 -23.02
CA LYS A 384 -24.21 0.89 -23.59
C LYS A 384 -24.06 0.99 -25.11
N ASN A 385 -23.11 0.26 -25.66
CA ASN A 385 -22.75 0.28 -27.07
C ASN A 385 -22.29 -1.12 -27.51
N GLY A 386 -22.35 -1.45 -28.80
CA GLY A 386 -21.90 -2.75 -29.31
C GLY A 386 -22.72 -3.93 -28.78
N GLN A 387 -22.17 -5.14 -28.82
CA GLN A 387 -22.88 -6.34 -28.35
C GLN A 387 -23.10 -6.29 -26.83
N GLY A 388 -24.31 -6.63 -26.37
CA GLY A 388 -24.61 -6.75 -24.94
C GLY A 388 -25.92 -7.47 -24.64
N THR A 389 -26.06 -7.96 -23.42
CA THR A 389 -27.27 -8.58 -22.88
C THR A 389 -27.77 -7.78 -21.68
N TYR A 390 -29.03 -7.36 -21.71
CA TYR A 390 -29.74 -6.80 -20.58
C TYR A 390 -30.56 -7.90 -19.89
N TYR A 391 -30.40 -8.03 -18.58
CA TYR A 391 -31.14 -8.92 -17.71
C TYR A 391 -32.08 -8.07 -16.87
N PHE A 392 -33.38 -8.29 -17.03
CA PHE A 392 -34.38 -7.63 -16.21
C PHE A 392 -34.51 -8.37 -14.87
N SER A 393 -34.79 -7.63 -13.82
CA SER A 393 -35.06 -8.13 -12.48
C SER A 393 -36.22 -9.15 -12.41
N ASP A 394 -37.13 -9.15 -13.39
CA ASP A 394 -38.21 -10.12 -13.53
C ASP A 394 -37.81 -11.42 -14.27
N GLY A 395 -36.52 -11.58 -14.60
CA GLY A 395 -35.97 -12.77 -15.24
C GLY A 395 -36.00 -12.76 -16.77
N ARG A 396 -36.60 -11.74 -17.41
CA ARG A 396 -36.50 -11.56 -18.86
C ARG A 396 -35.07 -11.18 -19.25
N THR A 397 -34.68 -11.50 -20.49
CA THR A 397 -33.41 -11.02 -21.06
C THR A 397 -33.62 -10.42 -22.44
N SER A 398 -32.77 -9.47 -22.80
CA SER A 398 -32.72 -8.86 -24.13
C SER A 398 -31.29 -8.79 -24.61
N ASN A 399 -30.98 -9.52 -25.68
CA ASN A 399 -29.65 -9.55 -26.31
C ASN A 399 -29.70 -8.80 -27.64
N GLY A 400 -28.63 -8.07 -27.95
CA GLY A 400 -28.48 -7.42 -29.25
C GLY A 400 -27.32 -6.43 -29.32
N ILE A 401 -27.32 -5.65 -30.38
CA ILE A 401 -26.38 -4.55 -30.59
C ILE A 401 -26.97 -3.27 -29.98
N TRP A 402 -26.22 -2.60 -29.12
CA TRP A 402 -26.58 -1.33 -28.49
C TRP A 402 -25.89 -0.17 -29.20
N ILE A 403 -26.60 0.94 -29.38
CA ILE A 403 -26.05 2.21 -29.88
C ILE A 403 -26.55 3.31 -28.95
N ASP A 404 -25.65 3.90 -28.19
CA ASP A 404 -25.94 4.98 -27.24
C ASP A 404 -27.17 4.69 -26.36
N ASP A 405 -27.11 3.58 -25.63
CA ASP A 405 -28.15 3.07 -24.72
C ASP A 405 -29.42 2.52 -25.40
N ILE A 406 -29.49 2.51 -26.73
CA ILE A 406 -30.61 1.99 -27.51
C ILE A 406 -30.24 0.65 -28.16
N ILE A 407 -30.94 -0.43 -27.77
CA ILE A 407 -30.81 -1.73 -28.43
C ILE A 407 -31.44 -1.70 -29.83
N GLN A 408 -30.70 -2.22 -30.80
CA GLN A 408 -31.11 -2.44 -32.18
C GLN A 408 -31.64 -3.88 -32.29
N GLU A 409 -32.80 -4.04 -32.94
CA GLU A 409 -33.43 -5.35 -33.22
C GLU A 409 -33.40 -6.33 -32.02
N PRO A 410 -34.07 -5.99 -30.90
CA PRO A 410 -33.93 -6.74 -29.66
C PRO A 410 -34.47 -8.18 -29.78
N GLU A 411 -33.62 -9.17 -29.56
CA GLU A 411 -34.06 -10.53 -29.28
C GLU A 411 -34.44 -10.61 -27.80
N VAL A 412 -35.75 -10.54 -27.52
CA VAL A 412 -36.28 -10.67 -26.15
C VAL A 412 -36.57 -12.15 -25.88
N ILE A 413 -35.82 -12.74 -24.95
CA ILE A 413 -36.07 -14.11 -24.49
C ILE A 413 -36.84 -14.01 -23.17
N THR A 414 -38.13 -14.34 -23.22
CA THR A 414 -38.96 -14.50 -22.02
C THR A 414 -38.90 -15.95 -21.56
N THR A 415 -38.47 -16.21 -20.33
CA THR A 415 -38.72 -17.50 -19.70
C THR A 415 -40.23 -17.65 -19.44
N PRO A 416 -40.86 -18.81 -19.75
CA PRO A 416 -42.26 -19.01 -19.43
C PRO A 416 -42.43 -19.08 -17.90
N SER A 417 -43.41 -18.38 -17.34
CA SER A 417 -43.79 -18.52 -15.93
C SER A 417 -44.08 -19.99 -15.59
N SER A 418 -43.32 -20.59 -14.67
CA SER A 418 -43.75 -21.81 -13.99
C SER A 418 -44.34 -21.46 -12.63
N ASN A 419 -45.68 -21.51 -12.56
CA ASN A 419 -46.32 -22.08 -11.38
C ASN A 419 -45.88 -23.56 -11.33
N HIS A 420 -45.00 -23.94 -10.40
CA HIS A 420 -45.02 -25.25 -9.74
C HIS A 420 -44.04 -25.28 -8.58
N GLU A 421 -44.38 -26.15 -7.63
CA GLU A 421 -43.93 -26.22 -6.25
C GLU A 421 -42.42 -26.44 -6.08
N LYS A 422 -41.95 -26.10 -4.87
CA LYS A 422 -40.62 -26.42 -4.37
C LYS A 422 -40.34 -27.92 -4.47
N GLU A 423 -39.47 -28.31 -5.39
CA GLU A 423 -38.63 -29.49 -5.21
C GLU A 423 -37.16 -29.10 -5.29
N HIS A 424 -36.43 -29.46 -4.23
CA HIS A 424 -34.99 -29.32 -4.12
C HIS A 424 -34.34 -30.44 -4.95
N THR A 425 -33.76 -30.10 -6.10
CA THR A 425 -32.75 -30.93 -6.76
C THR A 425 -31.54 -30.07 -7.13
N THR A 426 -30.42 -30.38 -6.49
CA THR A 426 -29.08 -29.88 -6.81
C THR A 426 -28.62 -30.45 -8.14
N GLU A 427 -28.52 -29.62 -9.18
CA GLU A 427 -27.76 -29.91 -10.39
C GLU A 427 -26.63 -28.87 -10.59
N ALA A 428 -25.52 -29.36 -11.12
CA ALA A 428 -24.22 -28.71 -11.18
C ALA A 428 -24.16 -27.55 -12.19
N ILE A 429 -23.46 -26.48 -11.81
CA ILE A 429 -23.15 -25.32 -12.66
C ILE A 429 -22.05 -25.72 -13.68
N PRO A 430 -22.21 -25.48 -15.00
CA PRO A 430 -21.19 -25.76 -16.01
C PRO A 430 -19.92 -24.91 -15.83
N GLN A 431 -18.77 -25.51 -16.13
CA GLN A 431 -17.45 -24.89 -16.04
C GLN A 431 -17.31 -23.62 -16.91
N ASP A 432 -16.68 -22.63 -16.29
CA ASP A 432 -16.54 -21.24 -16.68
C ASP A 432 -15.64 -21.03 -17.91
N GLN A 433 -16.20 -20.53 -19.02
CA GLN A 433 -15.46 -20.09 -20.20
C GLN A 433 -14.78 -18.72 -20.01
N SER A 434 -15.03 -18.01 -18.90
CA SER A 434 -14.49 -16.67 -18.66
C SER A 434 -12.98 -16.65 -18.37
N THR A 435 -12.45 -17.69 -17.73
CA THR A 435 -11.01 -17.82 -17.41
C THR A 435 -10.13 -18.00 -18.65
N PHE A 436 -10.69 -18.54 -19.75
CA PHE A 436 -9.98 -18.70 -21.03
C PHE A 436 -9.96 -17.39 -21.85
N LEU A 437 -10.96 -16.52 -21.68
CA LEU A 437 -11.01 -15.18 -22.28
C LEU A 437 -10.03 -14.21 -21.58
N LEU A 438 -9.98 -14.23 -20.25
CA LEU A 438 -9.05 -13.44 -19.41
C LEU A 438 -7.57 -13.62 -19.81
N ALA A 439 -7.14 -14.84 -20.13
CA ALA A 439 -5.76 -15.12 -20.54
C ALA A 439 -5.44 -14.58 -21.94
N ASN A 440 -6.37 -14.74 -22.89
CA ASN A 440 -6.19 -14.32 -24.28
C ASN A 440 -6.24 -12.79 -24.46
N GLU A 441 -7.09 -12.09 -23.71
CA GLU A 441 -7.20 -10.63 -23.78
C GLU A 441 -5.99 -9.92 -23.13
N THR A 442 -5.48 -10.46 -22.03
CA THR A 442 -4.25 -9.99 -21.38
C THR A 442 -3.04 -10.14 -22.33
N GLU A 443 -2.95 -11.24 -23.07
CA GLU A 443 -1.88 -11.45 -24.06
C GLU A 443 -1.97 -10.48 -25.25
N GLN A 444 -3.18 -10.15 -25.72
CA GLN A 444 -3.39 -9.19 -26.81
C GLN A 444 -3.08 -7.73 -26.39
N TYR A 445 -3.39 -7.35 -25.16
CA TYR A 445 -3.01 -6.04 -24.61
C TYR A 445 -1.49 -5.87 -24.57
N TYR A 446 -0.76 -6.86 -24.04
CA TYR A 446 0.70 -6.81 -23.99
C TYR A 446 1.35 -6.85 -25.38
N LYS A 447 0.81 -7.61 -26.35
CA LYS A 447 1.25 -7.55 -27.75
C LYS A 447 1.12 -6.14 -28.35
N ARG A 448 -0.01 -5.47 -28.16
CA ARG A 448 -0.22 -4.09 -28.67
C ARG A 448 0.69 -3.05 -28.02
N THR A 449 1.00 -3.19 -26.72
CA THR A 449 1.95 -2.29 -26.05
C THR A 449 3.40 -2.52 -26.46
N SER A 450 3.74 -3.70 -26.97
CA SER A 450 5.10 -4.05 -27.40
C SER A 450 5.48 -3.56 -28.80
N ASP A 451 4.49 -3.10 -29.58
CA ASP A 451 4.65 -2.62 -30.96
C ASP A 451 4.80 -1.08 -31.05
N ASN A 452 4.87 -0.37 -29.92
CA ASN A 452 5.04 1.08 -29.90
C ASN A 452 6.54 1.44 -29.93
N GLU A 453 7.00 2.06 -31.02
CA GLU A 453 8.42 2.18 -31.45
C GLU A 453 9.35 3.11 -30.62
N ASN A 454 9.05 3.44 -29.36
CA ASN A 454 9.84 4.45 -28.61
C ASN A 454 10.47 3.97 -27.28
N PHE A 455 11.04 2.76 -27.21
CA PHE A 455 11.82 2.31 -26.05
C PHE A 455 13.04 1.46 -26.44
N ASP A 456 14.19 1.75 -25.81
CA ASP A 456 15.53 1.17 -26.02
C ASP A 456 15.59 -0.38 -25.99
N GLU A 457 16.51 -0.98 -26.76
CA GLU A 457 16.51 -2.42 -27.10
C GLU A 457 17.03 -3.40 -26.02
N ALA A 458 17.72 -2.94 -24.98
CA ALA A 458 18.35 -3.82 -23.98
C ALA A 458 17.37 -4.55 -23.01
N PRO A 459 16.23 -3.99 -22.57
CA PRO A 459 15.27 -4.68 -21.69
C PRO A 459 14.44 -5.76 -22.41
N ARG A 460 14.36 -5.73 -23.75
CA ARG A 460 13.45 -6.57 -24.56
C ARG A 460 13.78 -8.07 -24.51
N ARG A 461 15.06 -8.45 -24.38
CA ARG A 461 15.47 -9.88 -24.35
C ARG A 461 15.16 -10.57 -23.02
N SER A 462 15.32 -9.86 -21.89
CA SER A 462 15.05 -10.39 -20.55
C SER A 462 13.56 -10.62 -20.33
N MET A 463 12.73 -9.65 -20.72
CA MET A 463 11.29 -9.69 -20.53
C MET A 463 10.61 -10.74 -21.43
N ARG A 464 11.00 -10.84 -22.72
CA ARG A 464 10.49 -11.89 -23.63
C ARG A 464 10.86 -13.31 -23.17
N SER A 465 12.06 -13.50 -22.60
CA SER A 465 12.49 -14.80 -22.06
C SER A 465 11.67 -15.22 -20.82
N ARG A 466 11.38 -14.26 -19.92
CA ARG A 466 10.57 -14.50 -18.71
C ARG A 466 9.10 -14.74 -19.04
N LEU A 467 8.53 -13.99 -19.99
CA LEU A 467 7.14 -14.13 -20.43
C LEU A 467 6.90 -15.47 -21.14
N LYS A 468 7.84 -15.90 -22.01
CA LYS A 468 7.75 -17.20 -22.69
C LYS A 468 7.78 -18.38 -21.71
N LYS A 469 8.65 -18.32 -20.69
CA LYS A 469 8.71 -19.32 -19.61
C LYS A 469 7.46 -19.35 -18.73
N PHE A 470 6.82 -18.20 -18.51
CA PHE A 470 5.58 -18.10 -17.74
C PHE A 470 4.40 -18.70 -18.52
N VAL A 471 4.26 -18.35 -19.80
CA VAL A 471 3.21 -18.88 -20.69
C VAL A 471 3.38 -20.40 -20.91
N GLU A 472 4.60 -20.90 -21.10
CA GLU A 472 4.86 -22.35 -21.20
C GLU A 472 4.48 -23.08 -19.90
N LYS A 473 4.72 -22.49 -18.72
CA LYS A 473 4.32 -23.09 -17.42
C LYS A 473 2.81 -23.09 -17.19
N VAL A 474 2.10 -22.06 -17.64
CA VAL A 474 0.64 -21.98 -17.55
C VAL A 474 -0.02 -22.99 -18.49
N ILE A 475 0.47 -23.11 -19.74
CA ILE A 475 -0.03 -24.10 -20.71
C ILE A 475 0.24 -25.54 -20.22
N LEU A 476 1.41 -25.83 -19.65
CA LEU A 476 1.74 -27.13 -19.05
C LEU A 476 0.90 -27.47 -17.80
N SER A 477 0.47 -26.47 -17.03
CA SER A 477 -0.42 -26.68 -15.88
C SER A 477 -1.86 -26.96 -16.32
N CYS A 478 -2.34 -26.29 -17.38
CA CYS A 478 -3.66 -26.55 -17.95
C CYS A 478 -3.75 -27.92 -18.64
N LEU A 479 -2.66 -28.40 -19.28
CA LEU A 479 -2.61 -29.73 -19.91
C LEU A 479 -2.51 -30.89 -18.90
N LYS A 480 -1.93 -30.67 -17.71
CA LYS A 480 -1.90 -31.70 -16.64
C LYS A 480 -3.26 -31.95 -15.99
N LEU A 481 -4.15 -30.96 -16.01
CA LEU A 481 -5.52 -31.09 -15.51
C LEU A 481 -6.41 -31.93 -16.44
N THR A 482 -6.06 -32.07 -17.73
CA THR A 482 -6.85 -32.84 -18.70
C THR A 482 -6.62 -34.36 -18.63
N VAL A 483 -5.51 -34.83 -18.03
CA VAL A 483 -5.15 -36.26 -18.02
C VAL A 483 -5.63 -37.01 -16.76
N VAL A 484 -6.06 -36.32 -15.71
CA VAL A 484 -6.44 -36.96 -14.43
C VAL A 484 -7.91 -37.41 -14.38
N HIS A 485 -8.75 -37.03 -15.35
CA HIS A 485 -10.19 -37.35 -15.34
C HIS A 485 -10.62 -38.59 -16.16
N HIS A 486 -9.72 -39.57 -16.39
CA HIS A 486 -10.07 -40.82 -17.09
C HIS A 486 -9.78 -42.14 -16.35
N TYR A 487 -9.41 -42.09 -15.08
CA TYR A 487 -9.41 -43.27 -14.21
C TYR A 487 -9.77 -42.84 -12.80
N TYR A 488 -11.05 -42.97 -12.43
CA TYR A 488 -11.57 -43.46 -11.15
C TYR A 488 -13.10 -43.35 -11.15
#